data_AF-A0A183JWY5-F1
#
_entry.id   AF-A0A183JWY5-F1
#
_cell.length_a   1.000
_cell.length_b   1.000
_cell.length_c   1.000
_cell.angle_alpha   90.00
_cell.angle_beta   90.00
_cell.angle_gamma   90.00
#
_symmetry.space_group_name_H-M   'P 1'
#
loop_
_entity.id
_entity.type
_entity.pdbx_description
1 polymer ?
#
loop_
_entity_poly.entity_id
_entity_poly.type
_entity_poly.pdbx_seq_one_letter_code
_entity_poly.pdbx_strand_id
1 'polypeptide(L)'
;MIILIELYKLPQSVGVTTSAAVRTKGAVAICFILFGTSILFLSAHFKANHTNFERRVQDYLQVVNNINLPKVGFNKGYKYEESNPLDRFDVVFWAGDLNFRIQRPRHIVENIIKGKYKHRTFEELLSVDELLNAQSQGIIFQNFDEGRIRFPPTYKFDLNSDAYDSSEKQRVPSYTDRILFMSKKKDNLICLDYNSINTIRSSDHRPVFALFSLVLRPGSDNIALAAGAFNREIYIAGNQRRALRLDKLKARKSTIHARVCTIQ
;
A
#
# COMPACT_ATOMS: atom_id res chain seq x y z
N MET A 1 13.87 17.12 5.40
CA MET A 1 13.28 15.77 5.30
C MET A 1 14.28 14.66 5.66
N ILE A 2 14.57 14.47 6.94
CA ILE A 2 15.22 13.22 7.39
C ILE A 2 14.16 12.13 7.40
N ILE A 3 14.43 11.01 6.73
CA ILE A 3 13.54 9.85 6.74
C ILE A 3 13.98 8.95 7.89
N LEU A 4 13.11 8.79 8.89
CA LEU A 4 13.29 7.80 9.94
C LEU A 4 12.61 6.50 9.50
N ILE A 5 13.30 5.36 9.64
CA ILE A 5 12.79 4.05 9.26
C ILE A 5 12.69 3.16 10.49
N GLU A 6 11.59 2.42 10.60
CA GLU A 6 11.39 1.36 11.58
C GLU A 6 10.79 0.09 10.96
N LEU A 7 11.28 -1.06 11.41
CA LEU A 7 10.88 -2.39 10.93
C LEU A 7 10.20 -3.15 12.07
N TYR A 8 8.94 -3.52 11.88
CA TYR A 8 8.16 -4.35 12.79
C TYR A 8 8.01 -5.76 12.25
N LYS A 9 8.33 -6.74 13.10
CA LYS A 9 8.13 -8.16 12.82
C LYS A 9 6.96 -8.66 13.66
N LEU A 10 5.91 -9.18 13.02
CA LEU A 10 4.76 -9.77 13.73
C LEU A 10 5.06 -11.24 14.09
N PRO A 11 4.72 -11.71 15.31
CA PRO A 11 4.97 -13.08 15.74
C PRO A 11 4.10 -14.10 14.98
N GLN A 12 4.66 -15.28 14.70
CA GLN A 12 3.89 -16.44 14.22
C GLN A 12 3.34 -17.22 15.41
N SER A 13 2.10 -17.73 15.29
CA SER A 13 1.60 -18.80 16.16
C SER A 13 2.53 -20.01 16.06
N VAL A 14 2.98 -20.52 17.20
CA VAL A 14 3.88 -21.67 17.36
C VAL A 14 3.41 -22.83 16.47
N GLY A 15 4.23 -23.16 15.48
CA GLY A 15 4.14 -24.37 14.67
C GLY A 15 5.57 -24.78 14.40
N VAL A 16 5.95 -25.97 14.87
CA VAL A 16 7.32 -26.49 14.83
C VAL A 16 7.78 -26.60 13.38
N THR A 17 8.81 -25.84 13.01
CA THR A 17 9.67 -26.18 11.87
C THR A 17 11.13 -25.92 12.24
N THR A 18 11.93 -26.97 12.19
CA THR A 18 13.39 -26.96 12.36
C THR A 18 14.06 -26.35 11.12
N SER A 19 14.09 -25.03 11.06
CA SER A 19 14.97 -24.18 10.25
C SER A 19 14.64 -22.74 10.63
N ALA A 20 15.63 -21.86 10.80
CA ALA A 20 15.44 -20.51 11.36
C ALA A 20 14.20 -19.82 10.76
N ALA A 21 13.15 -19.60 11.57
CA ALA A 21 11.86 -19.13 11.10
C ALA A 21 11.98 -17.76 10.41
N VAL A 22 11.92 -17.74 9.08
CA VAL A 22 11.87 -16.51 8.29
C VAL A 22 10.51 -15.85 8.54
N ARG A 23 10.49 -14.77 9.32
CA ARG A 23 9.27 -14.00 9.60
C ARG A 23 8.90 -13.17 8.35
N THR A 24 7.73 -13.45 7.76
CA THR A 24 7.26 -12.82 6.52
C THR A 24 6.08 -11.86 6.70
N LYS A 25 5.68 -11.57 7.95
CA LYS A 25 4.55 -10.70 8.29
C LYS A 25 5.03 -9.62 9.25
N GLY A 26 4.52 -8.41 9.06
CA GLY A 26 5.09 -7.24 9.71
C GLY A 26 4.57 -5.94 9.15
N ALA A 27 5.16 -4.85 9.62
CA ALA A 27 4.99 -3.53 9.06
C ALA A 27 6.32 -2.80 8.98
N VAL A 28 6.43 -1.88 8.04
CA VAL A 28 7.54 -0.94 7.92
C VAL A 28 6.96 0.45 8.00
N ALA A 29 7.56 1.29 8.84
CA ALA A 29 7.14 2.67 9.03
C ALA A 29 8.25 3.61 8.59
N ILE A 30 7.88 4.67 7.88
CA ILE A 30 8.75 5.80 7.64
C ILE A 30 8.06 7.10 8.02
N CYS A 31 8.78 8.02 8.65
CA CYS A 31 8.22 9.34 8.93
C CYS A 31 9.22 10.46 8.64
N PHE A 32 8.67 11.63 8.34
CA PHE A 32 9.44 12.87 8.15
C PHE A 32 8.53 14.09 8.32
N ILE A 33 9.15 15.26 8.47
CA ILE A 33 8.48 16.55 8.36
C ILE A 33 8.79 17.15 6.99
N LEU A 34 7.74 17.57 6.30
CA LEU A 34 7.80 18.35 5.08
C LEU A 34 7.26 19.76 5.37
N PHE A 35 8.13 20.77 5.28
CA PHE A 35 7.89 22.10 5.83
C PHE A 35 7.49 22.03 7.31
N GLY A 36 6.24 22.36 7.66
CA GLY A 36 5.68 22.27 9.02
C GLY A 36 4.63 21.17 9.17
N THR A 37 4.56 20.23 8.22
CA THR A 37 3.62 19.10 8.25
C THR A 37 4.37 17.80 8.48
N SER A 38 4.06 17.13 9.58
CA SER A 38 4.60 15.81 9.93
C SER A 38 3.80 14.69 9.26
N ILE A 39 4.48 13.77 8.59
CA ILE A 39 3.88 12.72 7.77
C ILE A 39 4.46 11.36 8.18
N LEU A 40 3.58 10.39 8.41
CA LEU A 40 3.90 8.98 8.64
C LEU A 40 3.38 8.14 7.47
N PHE A 41 4.22 7.26 6.94
CA PHE A 41 3.83 6.21 6.01
C PHE A 41 4.08 4.86 6.66
N LEU A 42 3.07 4.00 6.65
CA LEU A 42 3.10 2.64 7.13
C LEU A 42 2.81 1.70 5.96
N SER A 43 3.60 0.65 5.81
CA SER A 43 3.34 -0.45 4.89
C SER A 43 3.25 -1.76 5.68
N ALA A 44 2.13 -2.46 5.63
CA ALA A 44 1.94 -3.71 6.39
C ALA A 44 1.65 -4.92 5.48
N HIS A 45 2.00 -6.10 5.98
CA HIS A 45 1.61 -7.38 5.41
C HIS A 45 1.08 -8.27 6.54
N PHE A 46 -0.24 -8.38 6.63
CA PHE A 46 -0.94 -9.09 7.71
C PHE A 46 -1.21 -10.56 7.41
N LYS A 47 -1.63 -11.30 8.44
CA LYS A 47 -1.89 -12.74 8.37
C LYS A 47 -2.86 -13.10 7.23
N ALA A 48 -2.36 -13.89 6.30
CA ALA A 48 -3.15 -14.44 5.20
C ALA A 48 -4.11 -15.55 5.66
N ASN A 49 -5.00 -15.97 4.75
CA ASN A 49 -6.08 -16.94 4.92
C ASN A 49 -7.38 -16.34 5.51
N HIS A 50 -8.52 -16.78 4.98
CA HIS A 50 -9.85 -16.29 5.33
C HIS A 50 -10.21 -16.53 6.80
N THR A 51 -9.75 -17.62 7.40
CA THR A 51 -10.02 -17.95 8.81
C THR A 51 -9.25 -17.10 9.83
N ASN A 52 -8.33 -16.23 9.40
CA ASN A 52 -7.43 -15.50 10.29
C ASN A 52 -7.87 -14.05 10.60
N PHE A 53 -9.17 -13.76 10.59
CA PHE A 53 -9.70 -12.42 10.88
C PHE A 53 -9.17 -11.85 12.20
N GLU A 54 -9.36 -12.58 13.31
CA GLU A 54 -8.91 -12.15 14.64
C GLU A 54 -7.39 -11.90 14.68
N ARG A 55 -6.61 -12.71 13.96
CA ARG A 55 -5.16 -12.52 13.86
C ARG A 55 -4.79 -11.24 13.11
N ARG A 56 -5.53 -10.85 12.06
CA ARG A 56 -5.31 -9.57 11.38
C ARG A 56 -5.63 -8.38 12.28
N VAL A 57 -6.66 -8.49 13.12
CA VAL A 57 -6.97 -7.49 14.14
C VAL A 57 -5.82 -7.38 15.14
N GLN A 58 -5.30 -8.52 15.62
CA GLN A 58 -4.13 -8.54 16.51
C GLN A 58 -2.87 -7.97 15.83
N ASP A 59 -2.63 -8.30 14.56
CA ASP A 59 -1.53 -7.75 13.77
C ASP A 59 -1.62 -6.22 13.71
N TYR A 60 -2.80 -5.65 13.46
CA TYR A 60 -3.05 -4.21 13.49
C TYR A 60 -2.72 -3.60 14.86
N LEU A 61 -3.29 -4.15 15.94
CA LEU A 61 -3.08 -3.64 17.30
C LEU A 61 -1.60 -3.69 17.69
N GLN A 62 -0.90 -4.76 17.34
CA GLN A 62 0.53 -4.89 17.58
C GLN A 62 1.33 -3.86 16.80
N VAL A 63 1.00 -3.56 15.55
CA VAL A 63 1.69 -2.49 14.82
C VAL A 63 1.46 -1.15 15.51
N VAL A 64 0.21 -0.78 15.82
CA VAL A 64 -0.10 0.51 16.47
C VAL A 64 0.62 0.66 17.81
N ASN A 65 0.55 -0.36 18.69
CA ASN A 65 1.12 -0.31 20.03
C ASN A 65 2.65 -0.29 20.05
N ASN A 66 3.29 -0.77 18.99
CA ASN A 66 4.76 -0.81 18.91
C ASN A 66 5.34 0.34 18.08
N ILE A 67 4.53 1.25 17.51
CA ILE A 67 5.06 2.39 16.77
C ILE A 67 5.91 3.28 17.69
N ASN A 68 7.22 3.34 17.42
CA ASN A 68 8.19 4.15 18.15
C ASN A 68 8.81 5.24 17.26
N LEU A 69 7.94 5.86 16.47
CA LEU A 69 8.25 7.04 15.70
C LEU A 69 7.51 8.28 16.26
N PRO A 70 8.08 9.49 16.10
CA PRO A 70 9.46 9.74 15.67
C PRO A 70 10.49 9.20 16.70
N LYS A 71 11.70 8.88 16.26
CA LYS A 71 12.75 8.35 17.15
C LYS A 71 13.21 9.41 18.16
N VAL A 72 13.65 8.94 19.33
CA VAL A 72 14.25 9.78 20.37
C VAL A 72 15.36 10.65 19.77
N GLY A 73 15.34 11.95 20.10
CA GLY A 73 16.25 12.95 19.54
C GLY A 73 15.71 13.68 18.29
N PHE A 74 14.60 13.22 17.71
CA PHE A 74 13.91 13.89 16.59
C PHE A 74 12.54 14.46 17.00
N ASN A 75 12.35 14.79 18.28
CA ASN A 75 11.04 15.14 18.83
C ASN A 75 10.52 16.49 18.32
N LYS A 76 11.41 17.42 17.97
CA LYS A 76 11.04 18.79 17.61
C LYS A 76 10.29 18.84 16.28
N GLY A 77 9.11 19.45 16.30
CA GLY A 77 8.19 19.52 15.16
C GLY A 77 7.15 18.39 15.08
N TYR A 78 7.23 17.40 15.97
CA TYR A 78 6.21 16.36 16.15
C TYR A 78 5.46 16.56 17.47
N LYS A 79 4.29 15.92 17.62
CA LYS A 79 3.47 15.98 18.84
C LYS A 79 3.79 14.79 19.76
N TYR A 80 5.00 14.75 20.31
CA TYR A 80 5.50 13.58 21.05
C TYR A 80 4.72 13.26 22.34
N GLU A 81 3.99 14.24 22.89
CA GLU A 81 3.19 14.12 24.11
C GLU A 81 1.92 13.27 23.93
N GLU A 82 1.52 12.99 22.68
CA GLU A 82 0.35 12.18 22.38
C GLU A 82 0.56 10.72 22.78
N SER A 83 -0.40 10.19 23.55
CA SER A 83 -0.36 8.82 24.09
C SER A 83 -0.47 7.77 22.99
N ASN A 84 -1.30 8.04 21.97
CA ASN A 84 -1.39 7.22 20.77
C ASN A 84 -0.26 7.59 19.79
N PRO A 85 0.61 6.63 19.40
CA PRO A 85 1.73 6.92 18.51
C PRO A 85 1.35 7.50 17.15
N LEU A 86 0.17 7.14 16.62
CA LEU A 86 -0.32 7.67 15.35
C LEU A 86 -0.69 9.15 15.43
N ASP A 87 -1.05 9.62 16.63
CA ASP A 87 -1.51 10.99 16.86
C ASP A 87 -0.37 12.00 16.94
N ARG A 88 0.87 11.50 17.00
CA ARG A 88 2.11 12.29 16.95
C ARG A 88 2.36 12.97 15.60
N PHE A 89 1.63 12.55 14.56
CA PHE A 89 1.76 13.00 13.18
C PHE A 89 0.52 13.77 12.72
N ASP A 90 0.71 14.77 11.87
CA ASP A 90 -0.40 15.53 11.28
C ASP A 90 -1.15 14.71 10.23
N VAL A 91 -0.41 13.86 9.51
CA VAL A 91 -0.92 12.98 8.45
C VAL A 91 -0.34 11.59 8.58
N VAL A 92 -1.18 10.57 8.46
CA VAL A 92 -0.77 9.16 8.43
C VAL A 92 -1.32 8.51 7.17
N PHE A 93 -0.47 7.83 6.42
CA PHE A 93 -0.85 6.91 5.35
C PHE A 93 -0.53 5.49 5.78
N TRP A 94 -1.46 4.57 5.59
CA TRP A 94 -1.28 3.15 5.87
C TRP A 94 -1.66 2.33 4.65
N ALA A 95 -0.69 1.62 4.07
CA ALA A 95 -0.87 0.82 2.88
C ALA A 95 -0.42 -0.62 3.06
N GLY A 96 -0.81 -1.50 2.15
CA GLY A 96 -0.19 -2.82 1.98
C GLY A 96 -1.19 -3.96 1.82
N ASP A 97 -0.67 -5.20 1.87
CA ASP A 97 -1.47 -6.41 1.86
C ASP A 97 -2.00 -6.70 3.27
N LEU A 98 -3.12 -6.04 3.60
CA LEU A 98 -3.81 -6.19 4.87
C LEU A 98 -4.57 -7.51 4.96
N ASN A 99 -4.69 -8.25 3.85
CA ASN A 99 -5.20 -9.61 3.79
C ASN A 99 -6.64 -9.85 4.30
N PHE A 100 -7.42 -8.79 4.54
CA PHE A 100 -8.86 -8.89 4.82
C PHE A 100 -9.62 -9.41 3.60
N ARG A 101 -10.70 -10.17 3.85
CA ARG A 101 -11.39 -10.96 2.84
C ARG A 101 -12.85 -10.55 2.68
N ILE A 102 -13.41 -10.92 1.53
CA ILE A 102 -14.84 -10.86 1.28
C ILE A 102 -15.53 -12.09 1.91
N GLN A 103 -16.52 -11.85 2.76
CA GLN A 103 -17.27 -12.91 3.47
C GLN A 103 -18.50 -13.37 2.69
N ARG A 104 -18.26 -13.92 1.49
CA ARG A 104 -19.29 -14.54 0.64
C ARG A 104 -18.76 -15.77 -0.11
N PRO A 105 -19.63 -16.73 -0.47
CA PRO A 105 -19.26 -17.85 -1.33
C PRO A 105 -18.68 -17.38 -2.67
N ARG A 106 -17.64 -18.06 -3.16
CA ARG A 106 -16.92 -17.69 -4.39
C ARG A 106 -17.82 -17.46 -5.59
N HIS A 107 -18.75 -18.38 -5.85
CA HIS A 107 -19.63 -18.29 -7.02
C HIS A 107 -20.50 -17.03 -7.00
N ILE A 108 -20.93 -16.57 -5.81
CA ILE A 108 -21.69 -15.32 -5.66
C ILE A 108 -20.79 -14.13 -5.97
N VAL A 109 -19.57 -14.12 -5.42
CA VAL A 109 -18.59 -13.04 -5.67
C VAL A 109 -18.25 -12.94 -7.15
N GLU A 110 -17.97 -14.07 -7.81
CA GLU A 110 -17.71 -14.08 -9.25
C GLU A 110 -18.91 -13.62 -10.06
N ASN A 111 -20.13 -14.00 -9.68
CA ASN A 111 -21.35 -13.54 -10.34
C ASN A 111 -21.54 -12.02 -10.20
N ILE A 112 -21.23 -11.44 -9.04
CA ILE A 112 -21.29 -9.98 -8.85
C ILE A 112 -20.23 -9.27 -9.71
N ILE A 113 -19.01 -9.82 -9.79
CA ILE A 113 -17.93 -9.28 -10.64
C ILE A 113 -18.29 -9.38 -12.13
N LYS A 114 -18.86 -10.51 -12.56
CA LYS A 114 -19.22 -10.80 -13.96
C LYS A 114 -20.54 -10.15 -14.39
N GLY A 115 -21.47 -9.97 -13.45
CA GLY A 115 -22.88 -9.74 -13.73
C GLY A 115 -23.45 -8.57 -12.94
N LYS A 116 -23.39 -7.37 -13.52
CA LYS A 116 -24.58 -6.50 -13.74
C LYS A 116 -24.19 -5.27 -14.53
N TYR A 117 -24.73 -5.20 -15.73
CA TYR A 117 -24.62 -4.14 -16.71
C TYR A 117 -25.03 -2.77 -16.11
N LYS A 118 -24.23 -1.74 -16.40
CA LYS A 118 -24.45 -0.28 -16.27
C LYS A 118 -23.93 0.45 -15.02
N HIS A 119 -23.86 -0.16 -13.84
CA HIS A 119 -23.37 0.56 -12.65
C HIS A 119 -22.15 -0.19 -12.09
N ARG A 120 -20.95 0.39 -12.28
CA ARG A 120 -19.66 -0.13 -11.79
C ARG A 120 -19.55 -0.03 -10.26
N THR A 121 -20.56 -0.52 -9.55
CA THR A 121 -20.71 -0.37 -8.11
C THR A 121 -20.40 -1.71 -7.45
N PHE A 122 -19.28 -1.78 -6.74
CA PHE A 122 -18.84 -2.95 -5.96
C PHE A 122 -19.39 -2.92 -4.52
N GLU A 123 -20.32 -2.03 -4.23
CA GLU A 123 -20.92 -1.75 -2.92
C GLU A 123 -21.49 -3.02 -2.27
N GLU A 124 -22.07 -3.94 -3.06
CA GLU A 124 -22.55 -5.22 -2.54
C GLU A 124 -21.41 -6.07 -1.97
N LEU A 125 -20.25 -6.14 -2.65
CA LEU A 125 -19.06 -6.81 -2.12
C LEU A 125 -18.48 -6.06 -0.92
N LEU A 126 -18.46 -4.73 -0.98
CA LEU A 126 -17.90 -3.91 0.10
C LEU A 126 -18.73 -4.01 1.39
N SER A 127 -20.04 -4.28 1.31
CA SER A 127 -20.90 -4.49 2.49
C SER A 127 -20.52 -5.72 3.32
N VAL A 128 -19.72 -6.62 2.76
CA VAL A 128 -19.29 -7.89 3.36
C VAL A 128 -17.77 -8.01 3.40
N ASP A 129 -17.07 -6.89 3.22
CA ASP A 129 -15.63 -6.79 3.37
C ASP A 129 -15.25 -6.72 4.85
N GLU A 130 -14.37 -7.63 5.28
CA GLU A 130 -13.97 -7.72 6.69
C GLU A 130 -13.32 -6.44 7.23
N LEU A 131 -12.53 -5.74 6.42
CA LEU A 131 -11.86 -4.52 6.86
C LEU A 131 -12.89 -3.42 7.13
N LEU A 132 -13.78 -3.18 6.16
CA LEU A 132 -14.81 -2.14 6.30
C LEU A 132 -15.76 -2.44 7.46
N ASN A 133 -16.15 -3.71 7.62
CA ASN A 133 -17.00 -4.12 8.73
C ASN A 133 -16.30 -3.92 10.09
N ALA A 134 -15.05 -4.37 10.23
CA ALA A 134 -14.29 -4.18 11.47
C ALA A 134 -14.01 -2.69 11.78
N GLN A 135 -13.77 -1.87 10.75
CA GLN A 135 -13.60 -0.43 10.89
C GLN A 135 -14.91 0.25 11.32
N SER A 136 -16.05 -0.11 10.71
CA SER A 136 -17.37 0.45 11.07
C SER A 136 -17.79 0.15 12.51
N GLN A 137 -17.32 -0.98 13.05
CA GLN A 137 -17.53 -1.38 14.45
C GLN A 137 -16.52 -0.74 15.41
N GLY A 138 -15.58 0.07 14.90
CA GLY A 138 -14.54 0.72 15.70
C GLY A 138 -13.46 -0.24 16.20
N ILE A 139 -13.33 -1.45 15.65
CA ILE A 139 -12.36 -2.45 16.13
C ILE A 139 -10.94 -2.09 15.66
N ILE A 140 -10.81 -1.62 14.42
CA ILE A 140 -9.53 -1.29 13.77
C ILE A 140 -9.66 0.02 13.00
N PHE A 141 -8.53 0.65 12.71
CA PHE A 141 -8.45 1.84 11.84
C PHE A 141 -9.45 2.95 12.20
N GLN A 142 -9.67 3.16 13.50
CA GLN A 142 -10.49 4.26 13.99
C GLN A 142 -9.91 5.60 13.50
N ASN A 143 -10.77 6.50 13.03
CA ASN A 143 -10.41 7.82 12.46
C ASN A 143 -9.61 7.78 11.14
N PHE A 144 -9.39 6.61 10.55
CA PHE A 144 -8.88 6.53 9.19
C PHE A 144 -10.02 6.59 8.18
N ASP A 145 -9.77 7.27 7.07
CA ASP A 145 -10.57 7.24 5.86
C ASP A 145 -9.94 6.28 4.84
N GLU A 146 -10.74 5.87 3.87
CA GLU A 146 -10.28 5.14 2.69
C GLU A 146 -10.93 5.75 1.44
N GLY A 147 -10.19 5.77 0.33
CA GLY A 147 -10.74 6.21 -0.95
C GLY A 147 -11.92 5.32 -1.38
N ARG A 148 -12.86 5.86 -2.14
CA ARG A 148 -13.98 5.05 -2.64
C ARG A 148 -13.50 3.99 -3.62
N ILE A 149 -13.64 2.72 -3.26
CA ILE A 149 -13.27 1.58 -4.11
C ILE A 149 -14.25 1.48 -5.29
N ARG A 150 -13.73 1.66 -6.51
CA ARG A 150 -14.46 1.54 -7.79
C ARG A 150 -13.82 0.53 -8.75
N PHE A 151 -12.94 -0.31 -8.22
CA PHE A 151 -12.17 -1.32 -8.94
C PHE A 151 -12.53 -2.72 -8.42
N PRO A 152 -12.32 -3.78 -9.23
CA PRO A 152 -12.62 -5.14 -8.81
C PRO A 152 -11.61 -5.64 -7.75
N PRO A 153 -11.92 -6.74 -7.05
CA PRO A 153 -10.99 -7.34 -6.07
C PRO A 153 -9.59 -7.58 -6.65
N THR A 154 -8.56 -7.27 -5.88
CA THR A 154 -7.15 -7.24 -6.33
C THR A 154 -6.42 -8.57 -6.15
N TYR A 155 -7.09 -9.54 -5.52
CA TYR A 155 -6.57 -10.86 -5.20
C TYR A 155 -7.68 -11.91 -5.30
N LYS A 156 -7.43 -13.17 -5.64
CA LYS A 156 -6.19 -13.77 -6.14
C LYS A 156 -6.33 -14.04 -7.63
N PHE A 157 -5.35 -13.61 -8.43
CA PHE A 157 -5.29 -13.88 -9.86
C PHE A 157 -4.37 -15.06 -10.18
N ASP A 158 -4.62 -15.71 -11.31
CA ASP A 158 -3.62 -16.54 -11.95
C ASP A 158 -2.52 -15.67 -12.55
N LEU A 159 -1.27 -16.18 -12.57
CA LEU A 159 -0.14 -15.42 -13.07
C LEU A 159 -0.31 -15.11 -14.57
N ASN A 160 0.03 -13.89 -14.96
CA ASN A 160 -0.07 -13.38 -16.33
C ASN A 160 -1.49 -13.43 -16.93
N SER A 161 -2.53 -13.51 -16.10
CA SER A 161 -3.92 -13.68 -16.50
C SER A 161 -4.85 -12.75 -15.71
N ASP A 162 -5.98 -12.37 -16.29
CA ASP A 162 -7.08 -11.67 -15.61
C ASP A 162 -8.11 -12.63 -14.98
N ALA A 163 -7.88 -13.95 -15.09
CA ALA A 163 -8.67 -14.95 -14.39
C ALA A 163 -8.34 -14.97 -12.90
N TYR A 164 -9.37 -15.09 -12.06
CA TYR A 164 -9.22 -15.34 -10.64
C TYR A 164 -8.88 -16.81 -10.38
N ASP A 165 -8.10 -17.05 -9.34
CA ASP A 165 -7.47 -18.31 -8.89
C ASP A 165 -8.16 -19.58 -9.42
N SER A 166 -7.60 -20.19 -10.47
CA SER A 166 -8.10 -21.45 -11.02
C SER A 166 -7.53 -22.68 -10.31
N SER A 167 -6.71 -22.50 -9.27
CA SER A 167 -6.13 -23.62 -8.52
C SER A 167 -7.19 -24.37 -7.70
N GLU A 168 -6.83 -25.56 -7.20
CA GLU A 168 -7.70 -26.37 -6.33
C GLU A 168 -8.17 -25.63 -5.08
N LYS A 169 -7.42 -24.61 -4.62
CA LYS A 169 -7.77 -23.84 -3.43
C LYS A 169 -8.95 -22.91 -3.66
N GLN A 170 -9.27 -22.62 -4.92
CA GLN A 170 -10.41 -21.81 -5.35
C GLN A 170 -10.65 -20.59 -4.45
N ARG A 171 -9.62 -19.75 -4.23
CA ARG A 171 -9.76 -18.61 -3.31
C ARG A 171 -10.85 -17.65 -3.78
N VAL A 172 -11.60 -17.12 -2.83
CA VAL A 172 -12.61 -16.08 -3.07
C VAL A 172 -11.89 -14.78 -3.46
N PRO A 173 -12.27 -14.10 -4.55
CA PRO A 173 -11.75 -12.78 -4.87
C PRO A 173 -11.93 -11.79 -3.70
N SER A 174 -10.91 -11.04 -3.33
CA SER A 174 -10.91 -10.13 -2.17
C SER A 174 -10.07 -8.86 -2.36
N TYR A 175 -10.42 -7.82 -1.62
CA TYR A 175 -9.68 -6.55 -1.54
C TYR A 175 -8.61 -6.63 -0.45
N THR A 176 -7.56 -7.40 -0.72
CA THR A 176 -6.48 -7.62 0.25
C THR A 176 -5.52 -6.44 0.35
N ASP A 177 -5.36 -5.70 -0.74
CA ASP A 177 -4.41 -4.59 -0.89
C ASP A 177 -5.15 -3.26 -0.71
N ARG A 178 -4.79 -2.49 0.32
CA ARG A 178 -5.55 -1.30 0.76
C ARG A 178 -4.65 -0.11 1.03
N ILE A 179 -5.21 1.10 0.90
CA ILE A 179 -4.56 2.36 1.26
C ILE A 179 -5.54 3.19 2.08
N LEU A 180 -5.28 3.28 3.38
CA LEU A 180 -6.02 4.09 4.32
C LEU A 180 -5.22 5.35 4.68
N PHE A 181 -5.90 6.39 5.10
CA PHE A 181 -5.26 7.65 5.48
C PHE A 181 -5.98 8.32 6.64
N MET A 182 -5.26 9.12 7.41
CA MET A 182 -5.80 9.92 8.51
C MET A 182 -5.16 11.31 8.44
N SER A 183 -5.97 12.35 8.70
CA SER A 183 -5.45 13.71 8.91
C SER A 183 -6.03 14.32 10.17
N LYS A 184 -5.17 14.95 10.97
CA LYS A 184 -5.58 15.66 12.20
C LYS A 184 -6.37 16.94 11.92
N LYS A 185 -6.18 17.54 10.74
CA LYS A 185 -6.92 18.71 10.31
C LYS A 185 -7.93 18.28 9.25
N LYS A 186 -9.19 18.61 9.50
CA LYS A 186 -10.26 18.40 8.53
C LYS A 186 -9.91 19.10 7.20
N ASP A 187 -10.26 18.47 6.08
CA ASP A 187 -10.09 18.98 4.71
C ASP A 187 -8.64 19.26 4.28
N ASN A 188 -7.65 18.90 5.10
CA ASN A 188 -6.22 19.10 4.79
C ASN A 188 -5.66 18.04 3.84
N LEU A 189 -6.34 16.89 3.74
CA LEU A 189 -5.95 15.76 2.92
C LEU A 189 -7.16 15.27 2.12
N ILE A 190 -7.04 15.25 0.79
CA ILE A 190 -8.09 14.85 -0.12
C ILE A 190 -7.58 13.71 -1.00
N CYS A 191 -8.27 12.58 -1.00
CA CYS A 191 -8.03 11.49 -1.95
C CYS A 191 -8.63 11.87 -3.31
N LEU A 192 -7.77 12.11 -4.30
CA LEU A 192 -8.14 12.51 -5.65
C LEU A 192 -8.45 11.30 -6.55
N ASP A 193 -7.72 10.21 -6.36
CA ASP A 193 -7.92 8.96 -7.10
C ASP A 193 -7.55 7.77 -6.22
N TYR A 194 -8.25 6.65 -6.41
CA TYR A 194 -7.99 5.39 -5.72
C TYR A 194 -8.38 4.23 -6.63
N ASN A 195 -7.39 3.49 -7.12
CA ASN A 195 -7.61 2.50 -8.17
C ASN A 195 -6.59 1.37 -8.17
N SER A 196 -6.88 0.33 -8.95
CA SER A 196 -5.96 -0.78 -9.24
C SER A 196 -5.36 -0.67 -10.65
N ILE A 197 -4.16 -1.21 -10.83
CA ILE A 197 -3.47 -1.28 -12.12
C ILE A 197 -3.63 -2.69 -12.70
N ASN A 198 -4.59 -2.84 -13.62
CA ASN A 198 -4.91 -4.15 -14.19
C ASN A 198 -3.97 -4.56 -15.33
N THR A 199 -3.11 -3.66 -15.82
CA THR A 199 -2.15 -3.95 -16.90
C THR A 199 -0.91 -4.71 -16.41
N ILE A 200 -0.62 -4.68 -15.11
CA ILE A 200 0.51 -5.40 -14.50
C ILE A 200 -0.01 -6.75 -13.98
N ARG A 201 0.49 -7.84 -14.56
CA ARG A 201 -0.01 -9.21 -14.32
C ARG A 201 1.05 -10.22 -13.87
N SER A 202 2.25 -9.74 -13.54
CA SER A 202 3.36 -10.59 -13.12
C SER A 202 3.19 -11.20 -11.72
N SER A 203 2.17 -10.77 -10.97
CA SER A 203 1.80 -11.26 -9.63
C SER A 203 0.34 -11.70 -9.62
N ASP A 204 0.00 -12.52 -8.64
CA ASP A 204 -1.37 -12.89 -8.27
C ASP A 204 -2.13 -11.77 -7.55
N HIS A 205 -1.47 -10.64 -7.26
CA HIS A 205 -2.07 -9.39 -6.81
C HIS A 205 -2.04 -8.33 -7.92
N ARG A 206 -3.01 -7.41 -7.90
CA ARG A 206 -2.97 -6.18 -8.72
C ARG A 206 -2.46 -5.01 -7.89
N PRO A 207 -1.49 -4.22 -8.39
CA PRO A 207 -1.03 -3.02 -7.68
C PRO A 207 -2.19 -2.06 -7.43
N VAL A 208 -2.25 -1.52 -6.22
CA VAL A 208 -3.21 -0.48 -5.81
C VAL A 208 -2.47 0.83 -5.62
N PHE A 209 -3.06 1.93 -6.07
CA PHE A 209 -2.53 3.27 -5.87
C PHE A 209 -3.62 4.22 -5.40
N ALA A 210 -3.19 5.25 -4.67
CA ALA A 210 -4.02 6.39 -4.33
C ALA A 210 -3.25 7.69 -4.61
N LEU A 211 -3.95 8.68 -5.14
CA LEU A 211 -3.42 10.03 -5.36
C LEU A 211 -4.03 10.97 -4.33
N PHE A 212 -3.20 11.80 -3.70
CA PHE A 212 -3.63 12.71 -2.66
C PHE A 212 -3.23 14.15 -2.95
N SER A 213 -4.13 15.09 -2.63
CA SER A 213 -3.82 16.50 -2.43
C SER A 213 -3.65 16.75 -0.93
N LEU A 214 -2.49 17.26 -0.54
CA LEU A 214 -2.16 17.56 0.86
C LEU A 214 -1.77 19.04 0.98
N VAL A 215 -2.50 19.77 1.82
CA VAL A 215 -2.14 21.14 2.17
C VAL A 215 -1.02 21.12 3.23
N LEU A 216 0.06 21.82 2.92
CA LEU A 216 1.25 21.90 3.77
C LEU A 216 1.23 23.18 4.60
N ARG A 217 1.81 23.11 5.79
CA ARG A 217 2.00 24.26 6.67
C ARG A 217 3.42 24.80 6.53
N PRO A 218 3.64 26.12 6.68
CA PRO A 218 4.98 26.65 6.89
C PRO A 218 5.67 25.97 8.07
N GLY A 219 6.96 25.70 7.92
CA GLY A 219 7.80 25.09 8.95
C GLY A 219 8.88 26.04 9.44
N SER A 220 9.78 25.51 10.26
CA SER A 220 10.97 26.19 10.75
C SER A 220 12.21 25.32 10.58
N ASP A 221 13.35 25.96 10.34
CA ASP A 221 14.63 25.26 10.12
C ASP A 221 15.32 24.80 11.41
N ASN A 222 14.65 25.00 12.54
CA ASN A 222 15.15 24.63 13.86
C ASN A 222 14.94 23.14 14.18
N ILE A 223 14.71 22.30 13.17
CA ILE A 223 14.55 20.85 13.21
C ILE A 223 15.68 20.17 12.43
N ALA A 224 15.85 18.86 12.59
CA ALA A 224 16.87 18.13 11.83
C ALA A 224 16.51 18.08 10.32
N LEU A 225 17.40 18.61 9.49
CA LEU A 225 17.18 18.79 8.05
C LEU A 225 17.78 17.64 7.23
N ALA A 226 17.17 17.32 6.08
CA ALA A 226 17.83 16.41 5.13
C ALA A 226 19.04 17.08 4.47
N ALA A 227 18.98 18.40 4.28
CA ALA A 227 19.99 19.20 3.61
C ALA A 227 20.49 18.58 2.28
N GLY A 228 19.57 18.06 1.46
CA GLY A 228 19.92 17.43 0.18
C GLY A 228 20.37 15.96 0.28
N ALA A 229 20.15 15.28 1.40
CA ALA A 229 20.38 13.84 1.51
C ALA A 229 19.40 13.04 0.63
N PHE A 230 19.93 12.22 -0.27
CA PHE A 230 19.20 11.22 -1.06
C PHE A 230 20.13 10.08 -1.47
N ASN A 231 19.57 8.97 -1.96
CA ASN A 231 20.38 7.87 -2.50
C ASN A 231 20.94 8.24 -3.88
N ARG A 232 22.17 8.79 -3.89
CA ARG A 232 22.88 9.22 -5.09
C ARG A 232 23.16 8.08 -6.07
N GLU A 233 23.46 6.88 -5.57
CA GLU A 233 23.77 5.72 -6.41
C GLU A 233 22.56 5.27 -7.22
N ILE A 234 21.38 5.20 -6.60
CA ILE A 234 20.11 4.89 -7.28
C ILE A 234 19.81 5.96 -8.33
N TYR A 235 20.02 7.24 -8.01
CA TYR A 235 19.82 8.34 -8.96
C TYR A 235 20.69 8.19 -10.21
N ILE A 236 21.98 7.91 -10.03
CA ILE A 236 22.93 7.71 -11.13
C ILE A 236 22.57 6.47 -11.95
N ALA A 237 22.32 5.34 -11.30
CA ALA A 237 21.93 4.10 -11.97
C ALA A 237 20.64 4.28 -12.79
N GLY A 238 19.67 5.04 -12.26
CA GLY A 238 18.46 5.42 -12.97
C GLY A 238 18.76 6.20 -14.25
N ASN A 239 19.63 7.21 -14.18
CA ASN A 239 20.04 8.01 -15.34
C ASN A 239 20.78 7.19 -16.40
N GLN A 240 21.69 6.31 -15.98
CA GLN A 240 22.41 5.40 -16.87
C GLN A 240 21.44 4.46 -17.62
N ARG A 241 20.47 3.85 -16.92
CA ARG A 241 19.46 2.98 -17.55
C ARG A 241 18.60 3.74 -18.57
N ARG A 242 18.26 5.00 -18.30
CA ARG A 242 17.51 5.86 -19.25
C ARG A 242 18.33 6.18 -20.50
N ALA A 243 19.60 6.55 -20.34
CA ALA A 243 20.51 6.80 -21.46
C ALA A 243 20.63 5.57 -22.37
N LEU A 244 20.93 4.40 -21.78
CA LEU A 244 21.01 3.13 -22.52
C LEU A 244 19.72 2.79 -23.27
N ARG A 245 18.55 3.08 -22.68
CA ARG A 245 17.25 2.87 -23.35
C ARG A 245 17.09 3.81 -24.55
N LEU A 246 17.48 5.08 -24.43
CA LEU A 246 17.42 6.04 -25.52
C LEU A 246 18.36 5.64 -26.66
N ASP A 247 19.57 5.18 -26.36
CA ASP A 247 20.54 4.72 -27.36
C ASP A 247 20.01 3.50 -28.12
N LYS A 248 19.41 2.53 -27.41
CA LYS A 248 18.74 1.38 -28.04
C LYS A 248 17.58 1.80 -28.95
N LEU A 249 16.80 2.81 -28.57
CA LEU A 249 15.71 3.33 -29.39
C LEU A 249 16.22 4.06 -30.63
N LYS A 250 17.31 4.84 -30.51
CA LYS A 250 17.96 5.50 -31.65
C LYS A 250 18.54 4.47 -32.64
N ALA A 251 19.24 3.45 -32.13
CA ALA A 251 19.78 2.36 -32.95
C ALA A 251 18.66 1.59 -33.70
N ARG A 252 17.54 1.30 -33.04
CA ARG A 252 16.38 0.67 -33.71
C ARG A 252 15.81 1.54 -34.84
N LYS A 253 15.72 2.86 -34.64
CA LYS A 253 15.24 3.79 -35.68
C LYS A 253 16.20 3.86 -36.88
N SER A 254 17.52 3.87 -36.65
CA SER A 254 18.49 3.87 -37.76
C SER A 254 18.49 2.56 -38.54
N THR A 255 18.32 1.40 -37.88
CA THR A 255 18.18 0.10 -38.55
C THR A 255 16.91 -0.01 -39.39
N ILE A 256 15.79 0.59 -38.96
CA ILE A 256 14.54 0.59 -39.74
C ILE A 256 14.69 1.43 -41.02
N HIS A 257 15.36 2.59 -40.95
CA HIS A 257 15.62 3.39 -42.15
C HIS A 257 16.60 2.73 -43.12
N ALA A 258 17.56 1.92 -42.64
CA ALA A 258 18.49 1.19 -43.50
C ALA A 258 17.88 -0.02 -44.23
N ARG A 259 16.67 -0.48 -43.85
CA ARG A 259 15.99 -1.63 -44.47
C ARG A 259 15.07 -1.28 -45.64
N VAL A 260 14.96 0.00 -46.02
CA VAL A 260 14.15 0.46 -47.16
C VAL A 260 15.09 0.79 -48.33
N CYS A 261 15.64 -0.24 -48.98
CA CYS A 261 16.08 -0.27 -50.40
C CYS A 261 17.07 -1.41 -50.63
N THR A 262 16.60 -2.49 -51.26
CA THR A 262 17.15 -3.02 -52.53
C THR A 262 16.24 -4.15 -53.01
N ILE A 263 15.44 -3.86 -54.04
CA ILE A 263 14.97 -4.88 -54.98
C ILE A 263 15.88 -4.69 -56.20
N GLN A 264 16.70 -5.69 -56.50
CA GLN A 264 17.35 -5.87 -57.80
C GLN A 264 16.55 -6.89 -58.58
#